data_AF-E9LIL2-F1
#
_entry.id   AF-E9LIL2-F1
#
_cell.length_a   1.000
_cell.length_b   1.000
_cell.length_c   1.000
_cell.angle_alpha   90.00
_cell.angle_beta   90.00
_cell.angle_gamma   90.00
#
_symmetry.space_group_name_H-M   'P 1'
#
loop_
_entity.id
_entity.type
_entity.pdbx_description
1 polymer ?
#
loop_
_entity_poly.entity_id
_entity_poly.type
_entity_poly.pdbx_seq_one_letter_code
_entity_poly.pdbx_strand_id
1 'polypeptide(L)'
;AENEADRFNQLLSLSPSPNTNWARYLNVVQRFTTGPNLDSSTFDQFLDFLPWIGNNKPFSNSPSPSTSASTPLPTFSNINVGVKSDITKHLNKENTRWVFIPNSSPDIWTGAGYRKANNNNNGIPFDSVKPSNNSTPFDPNSDDNKVTPSGGSSKPTTYTHLPNSISPTSDWSNALTFTNKNNPQRNQLLLRALLGTIPVLINKSGDSNDQFNKDSEQKWNETEKPGGNLPGFGEVNGLYNAALLHTYGFFGTNTNSTDPKIGFKADSSSSSSSSSSSSTLVGSGLNWTSQDVGNLVVINDTSFGFQLGGW
;
A
#
# COMPACT_ATOMS: atom_id res chain seq x y z
N ALA A 1 29.02 17.16 -17.34
CA ALA A 1 30.33 17.04 -16.68
C ALA A 1 31.10 15.98 -17.43
N GLU A 2 32.32 16.27 -17.87
CA GLU A 2 33.14 15.31 -18.62
C GLU A 2 33.90 14.36 -17.70
N ASN A 3 34.02 14.71 -16.41
CA ASN A 3 34.69 13.93 -15.38
C ASN A 3 34.01 14.12 -14.01
N GLU A 4 34.47 13.35 -13.03
CA GLU A 4 33.95 13.37 -11.66
C GLU A 4 34.26 14.66 -10.90
N ALA A 5 35.37 15.34 -11.18
CA ALA A 5 35.69 16.60 -10.52
C ALA A 5 34.66 17.69 -10.90
N ASP A 6 34.24 17.73 -12.16
CA ASP A 6 33.17 18.60 -12.64
C ASP A 6 31.80 18.15 -12.12
N ARG A 7 31.55 16.84 -12.04
CA ARG A 7 30.28 16.28 -11.54
C ARG A 7 30.09 16.57 -10.05
N PHE A 8 31.17 16.52 -9.27
CA PHE A 8 31.15 16.62 -7.82
C PHE A 8 30.48 17.90 -7.30
N ASN A 9 30.70 19.01 -8.02
CA ASN A 9 30.17 20.33 -7.66
C ASN A 9 29.03 20.77 -8.60
N GLN A 10 28.34 19.83 -9.26
CA GLN A 10 27.22 20.17 -10.14
C GLN A 10 26.13 20.92 -9.38
N LEU A 11 25.66 22.00 -9.99
CA LEU A 11 24.46 22.70 -9.57
C LEU A 11 23.26 22.08 -10.28
N LEU A 12 22.20 21.78 -9.52
CA LEU A 12 20.95 21.22 -10.06
C LEU A 12 20.31 22.12 -11.13
N SER A 13 20.51 23.44 -11.02
CA SER A 13 20.01 24.42 -11.96
C SER A 13 21.14 25.37 -12.36
N LEU A 14 21.23 25.67 -13.65
CA LEU A 14 22.18 26.61 -14.23
C LEU A 14 21.44 27.61 -15.11
N SER A 15 21.95 28.83 -15.15
CA SER A 15 21.46 29.83 -16.11
C SER A 15 21.80 29.39 -17.53
N PRO A 16 20.83 29.36 -18.47
CA PRO A 16 21.11 29.05 -19.86
C PRO A 16 22.13 30.03 -20.45
N SER A 17 23.09 29.53 -21.23
CA SER A 17 24.02 30.38 -21.95
C SER A 17 23.27 31.30 -22.94
N PRO A 18 23.72 32.54 -23.17
CA PRO A 18 23.02 33.51 -24.02
C PRO A 18 22.79 33.05 -25.48
N ASN A 19 23.58 32.10 -25.95
CA ASN A 19 23.49 31.51 -27.29
C ASN A 19 22.55 30.29 -27.37
N THR A 20 21.78 30.01 -26.33
CA THR A 20 20.83 28.89 -26.29
C THR A 20 19.38 29.36 -26.18
N ASN A 21 18.44 28.54 -26.65
CA ASN A 21 17.01 28.84 -26.61
C ASN A 21 16.15 27.72 -25.98
N TRP A 22 16.78 26.64 -25.47
CA TRP A 22 16.07 25.46 -24.95
C TRP A 22 15.04 25.82 -23.86
N ALA A 23 15.37 26.78 -23.00
CA ALA A 23 14.50 27.22 -21.92
C ALA A 23 13.18 27.86 -22.41
N ARG A 24 13.11 28.33 -23.65
CA ARG A 24 11.89 28.93 -24.24
C ARG A 24 10.79 27.89 -24.46
N TYR A 25 11.12 26.60 -24.51
CA TYR A 25 10.19 25.52 -24.82
C TYR A 25 9.62 24.83 -23.58
N LEU A 26 10.05 25.21 -22.37
CA LEU A 26 9.68 24.51 -21.14
C LEU A 26 8.18 24.68 -20.80
N ASN A 27 7.60 25.84 -21.09
CA ASN A 27 6.29 26.24 -20.56
C ASN A 27 5.17 26.21 -21.61
N VAL A 28 5.11 25.14 -22.42
CA VAL A 28 4.03 24.94 -23.40
C VAL A 28 2.75 24.37 -22.76
N VAL A 29 2.89 23.57 -21.69
CA VAL A 29 1.76 23.03 -20.92
C VAL A 29 1.28 24.08 -19.94
N GLN A 30 0.06 24.60 -20.13
CA GLN A 30 -0.54 25.58 -19.21
C GLN A 30 -1.16 24.90 -17.98
N ARG A 31 -1.85 23.79 -18.21
CA ARG A 31 -2.49 22.94 -17.19
C ARG A 31 -2.53 21.50 -17.69
N PHE A 32 -2.63 20.55 -16.77
CA PHE A 32 -2.83 19.13 -17.08
C PHE A 32 -3.72 18.47 -16.02
N THR A 33 -4.30 17.32 -16.36
CA THR A 33 -4.99 16.42 -15.43
C THR A 33 -4.51 14.99 -15.67
N THR A 34 -4.49 14.18 -14.61
CA THR A 34 -4.10 12.75 -14.67
C THR A 34 -5.21 11.81 -14.21
N GLY A 35 -6.44 12.32 -14.05
CA GLY A 35 -7.58 11.55 -13.55
C GLY A 35 -8.59 12.42 -12.78
N PRO A 36 -9.30 11.86 -11.79
CA PRO A 36 -10.20 12.64 -10.93
C PRO A 36 -9.41 13.65 -10.08
N ASN A 37 -10.06 14.75 -9.70
CA ASN A 37 -9.47 15.80 -8.86
C ASN A 37 -9.43 15.38 -7.37
N LEU A 38 -8.72 14.28 -7.06
CA LEU A 38 -8.55 13.73 -5.73
C LEU A 38 -7.05 13.52 -5.44
N ASP A 39 -6.67 13.54 -4.17
CA ASP A 39 -5.29 13.34 -3.74
C ASP A 39 -5.20 12.45 -2.49
N SER A 40 -4.05 11.77 -2.35
CA SER A 40 -3.69 10.94 -1.20
C SER A 40 -4.77 9.91 -0.82
N SER A 41 -4.98 9.66 0.48
CA SER A 41 -5.92 8.66 1.00
C SER A 41 -7.37 8.83 0.53
N THR A 42 -7.75 10.04 0.09
CA THR A 42 -9.07 10.31 -0.51
C THR A 42 -9.22 9.62 -1.86
N PHE A 43 -8.15 9.60 -2.66
CA PHE A 43 -8.12 8.92 -3.95
C PHE A 43 -8.30 7.39 -3.79
N ASP A 44 -7.75 6.80 -2.72
CA ASP A 44 -7.91 5.37 -2.43
C ASP A 44 -9.39 4.97 -2.23
N GLN A 45 -10.20 5.88 -1.66
CA GLN A 45 -11.64 5.64 -1.50
C GLN A 45 -12.36 5.55 -2.85
N PHE A 46 -11.92 6.36 -3.81
CA PHE A 46 -12.44 6.32 -5.18
C PHE A 46 -11.99 5.05 -5.91
N LEU A 47 -10.75 4.60 -5.72
CA LEU A 47 -10.27 3.34 -6.30
C LEU A 47 -11.10 2.14 -5.84
N ASP A 48 -11.51 2.08 -4.57
CA ASP A 48 -12.38 1.02 -4.06
C ASP A 48 -13.83 1.10 -4.60
N PHE A 49 -14.28 2.30 -4.98
CA PHE A 49 -15.61 2.50 -5.53
C PHE A 49 -15.73 1.96 -6.97
N LEU A 50 -14.66 1.99 -7.74
CA LEU A 50 -14.63 1.49 -9.12
C LEU A 50 -14.84 -0.04 -9.16
N PRO A 51 -15.59 -0.57 -10.13
CA PRO A 51 -15.67 -2.01 -10.38
C PRO A 51 -14.52 -2.51 -11.25
N TRP A 52 -14.17 -3.79 -11.07
CA TRP A 52 -13.32 -4.50 -12.02
C TRP A 52 -14.14 -4.95 -13.22
N ILE A 53 -13.69 -4.60 -14.44
CA ILE A 53 -14.42 -4.86 -15.68
C ILE A 53 -14.68 -6.36 -15.95
N GLY A 54 -13.86 -7.26 -15.41
CA GLY A 54 -13.99 -8.71 -15.64
C GLY A 54 -15.25 -9.34 -15.02
N ASN A 55 -15.78 -8.77 -13.92
CA ASN A 55 -16.97 -9.29 -13.25
C ASN A 55 -17.92 -8.23 -12.66
N ASN A 56 -17.65 -6.94 -12.90
CA ASN A 56 -18.40 -5.79 -12.38
C ASN A 56 -18.53 -5.72 -10.85
N LYS A 57 -17.69 -6.44 -10.09
CA LYS A 57 -17.63 -6.32 -8.63
C LYS A 57 -16.69 -5.17 -8.25
N PRO A 58 -17.07 -4.32 -7.26
CA PRO A 58 -16.23 -3.22 -6.80
C PRO A 58 -15.01 -3.72 -6.02
N PHE A 59 -13.89 -3.02 -6.13
CA PHE A 59 -12.68 -3.29 -5.34
C PHE A 59 -12.89 -3.13 -3.83
N SER A 60 -13.93 -2.40 -3.42
CA SER A 60 -14.39 -2.28 -2.03
C SER A 60 -14.88 -3.58 -1.41
N ASN A 61 -15.30 -4.56 -2.23
CA ASN A 61 -15.95 -5.78 -1.77
C ASN A 61 -17.13 -5.55 -0.81
N SER A 62 -17.83 -4.40 -0.89
CA SER A 62 -18.88 -4.01 0.05
C SER A 62 -20.32 -4.19 -0.49
N PRO A 63 -20.88 -5.41 -0.62
CA PRO A 63 -22.30 -5.56 -0.99
C PRO A 63 -23.19 -6.17 0.12
N SER A 64 -22.77 -6.25 1.40
CA SER A 64 -23.62 -6.83 2.46
C SER A 64 -23.53 -6.09 3.81
N PRO A 65 -24.67 -5.68 4.41
CA PRO A 65 -24.73 -5.15 5.78
C PRO A 65 -24.60 -6.24 6.87
N SER A 66 -24.04 -7.41 6.56
CA SER A 66 -23.97 -8.52 7.53
C SER A 66 -22.94 -8.24 8.63
N THR A 67 -23.38 -8.40 9.88
CA THR A 67 -22.62 -8.22 11.13
C THR A 67 -21.62 -9.35 11.43
N SER A 68 -21.24 -10.15 10.42
CA SER A 68 -20.34 -11.28 10.60
C SER A 68 -18.88 -10.87 10.45
N ALA A 69 -18.05 -11.24 11.42
CA ALA A 69 -16.63 -10.86 11.53
C ALA A 69 -15.73 -11.37 10.39
N SER A 70 -16.21 -12.23 9.49
CA SER A 70 -15.42 -12.81 8.39
C SER A 70 -15.92 -12.35 7.01
N THR A 71 -16.18 -11.05 6.86
CA THR A 71 -16.57 -10.44 5.59
C THR A 71 -15.36 -9.89 4.83
N PRO A 72 -15.35 -9.97 3.49
CA PRO A 72 -14.28 -9.41 2.67
C PRO A 72 -14.02 -7.93 2.95
N LEU A 73 -12.74 -7.55 2.91
CA LEU A 73 -12.28 -6.19 3.13
C LEU A 73 -12.02 -5.46 1.79
N PRO A 74 -11.97 -4.11 1.78
CA PRO A 74 -11.59 -3.35 0.60
C PRO A 74 -10.13 -3.60 0.19
N THR A 75 -9.83 -3.31 -1.08
CA THR A 75 -8.52 -3.56 -1.66
C THR A 75 -7.55 -2.39 -1.43
N PHE A 76 -8.05 -1.15 -1.54
CA PHE A 76 -7.21 0.05 -1.55
C PHE A 76 -7.33 0.91 -0.28
N SER A 77 -8.47 0.94 0.40
CA SER A 77 -8.71 1.80 1.57
C SER A 77 -8.24 1.15 2.86
N ASN A 78 -7.80 1.99 3.81
CA ASN A 78 -7.55 1.58 5.19
C ASN A 78 -8.74 1.90 6.11
N ILE A 79 -9.72 2.69 5.68
CA ILE A 79 -10.82 3.11 6.52
C ILE A 79 -11.64 1.87 6.91
N ASN A 80 -11.84 1.68 8.21
CA ASN A 80 -12.47 0.48 8.79
C ASN A 80 -11.70 -0.84 8.60
N VAL A 81 -10.42 -0.78 8.20
CA VAL A 81 -9.53 -1.94 8.06
C VAL A 81 -8.47 -1.93 9.15
N GLY A 82 -8.33 -3.05 9.87
CA GLY A 82 -7.41 -3.18 11.00
C GLY A 82 -7.95 -2.53 12.26
N VAL A 83 -7.15 -1.67 12.91
CA VAL A 83 -7.53 -0.98 14.16
C VAL A 83 -7.29 0.52 14.06
N LYS A 84 -7.96 1.29 14.91
CA LYS A 84 -7.64 2.70 15.11
C LYS A 84 -6.42 2.85 16.02
N SER A 85 -5.53 3.77 15.64
CA SER A 85 -4.27 4.07 16.32
C SER A 85 -4.15 5.56 16.60
N ASP A 86 -3.94 5.94 17.86
CA ASP A 86 -3.69 7.32 18.29
C ASP A 86 -2.26 7.73 17.92
N ILE A 87 -2.16 8.59 16.90
CA ILE A 87 -0.87 9.03 16.35
C ILE A 87 -0.08 9.93 17.30
N THR A 88 -0.70 10.47 18.36
CA THR A 88 0.04 11.24 19.38
C THR A 88 0.97 10.35 20.21
N LYS A 89 0.85 9.03 20.09
CA LYS A 89 1.74 8.05 20.72
C LYS A 89 2.88 7.60 19.81
N HIS A 90 2.98 8.12 18.58
CA HIS A 90 4.03 7.77 17.63
C HIS A 90 5.25 8.70 17.75
N LEU A 91 6.42 8.17 17.42
CA LEU A 91 7.68 8.90 17.26
C LEU A 91 8.05 9.71 18.52
N ASN A 92 8.15 11.04 18.40
CA ASN A 92 8.49 11.95 19.49
C ASN A 92 7.31 12.26 20.42
N LYS A 93 6.06 11.93 20.04
CA LYS A 93 4.84 12.14 20.84
C LYS A 93 4.49 13.59 21.19
N GLU A 94 5.04 14.53 20.43
CA GLU A 94 4.88 15.96 20.69
C GLU A 94 4.30 16.67 19.46
N ASN A 95 3.52 17.74 19.69
CA ASN A 95 2.98 18.62 18.65
C ASN A 95 2.22 17.90 17.51
N THR A 96 1.43 16.87 17.82
CA THR A 96 0.78 16.03 16.79
C THR A 96 -0.72 16.29 16.61
N ARG A 97 -1.48 16.49 17.70
CA ARG A 97 -2.95 16.39 17.72
C ARG A 97 -3.66 17.20 16.62
N TRP A 98 -3.47 18.52 16.62
CA TRP A 98 -4.15 19.44 15.70
C TRP A 98 -3.39 19.69 14.39
N VAL A 99 -2.20 19.09 14.24
CA VAL A 99 -1.35 19.29 13.07
C VAL A 99 -1.83 18.44 11.90
N PHE A 100 -2.29 17.21 12.17
CA PHE A 100 -2.66 16.25 11.12
C PHE A 100 -4.17 15.98 11.04
N ILE A 101 -4.89 16.09 12.16
CA ILE A 101 -6.31 15.77 12.24
C ILE A 101 -7.04 16.92 12.96
N PRO A 102 -8.00 17.60 12.31
CA PRO A 102 -8.76 18.68 12.94
C PRO A 102 -9.88 18.12 13.83
N ASN A 103 -9.54 17.21 14.74
CA ASN A 103 -10.47 16.59 15.68
C ASN A 103 -9.77 16.27 17.02
N SER A 104 -10.55 16.16 18.09
CA SER A 104 -10.05 15.86 19.42
C SER A 104 -9.46 14.45 19.53
N SER A 105 -9.92 13.49 18.72
CA SER A 105 -9.34 12.14 18.62
C SER A 105 -8.50 12.02 17.34
N PRO A 106 -7.16 12.09 17.45
CA PRO A 106 -6.26 11.99 16.30
C PRO A 106 -6.01 10.51 15.94
N ASP A 107 -7.09 9.77 15.68
CA ASP A 107 -7.01 8.35 15.34
C ASP A 107 -6.88 8.13 13.83
N ILE A 108 -5.96 7.27 13.43
CA ILE A 108 -5.83 6.79 12.04
C ILE A 108 -6.01 5.26 12.01
N TRP A 109 -6.69 4.76 10.99
CA TRP A 109 -6.80 3.32 10.76
C TRP A 109 -5.48 2.74 10.24
N THR A 110 -5.02 1.65 10.83
CA THR A 110 -3.74 1.02 10.50
C THR A 110 -3.68 0.38 9.11
N GLY A 111 -4.83 -0.01 8.57
CA GLY A 111 -4.90 -0.93 7.43
C GLY A 111 -4.58 -2.38 7.83
N ALA A 112 -4.52 -3.25 6.82
CA ALA A 112 -4.23 -4.68 6.97
C ALA A 112 -2.73 -4.92 7.24
N GLY A 113 -2.38 -6.04 7.87
CA GLY A 113 -0.99 -6.38 8.18
C GLY A 113 -0.37 -5.48 9.25
N TYR A 114 -1.20 -4.93 10.14
CA TYR A 114 -0.76 -4.04 11.20
C TYR A 114 -0.03 -4.79 12.31
N ARG A 115 0.75 -4.06 13.10
CA ARG A 115 1.55 -4.55 14.23
C ARG A 115 1.09 -3.90 15.53
N LYS A 116 0.96 -4.69 16.59
CA LYS A 116 0.62 -4.25 17.95
C LYS A 116 1.43 -5.03 18.98
N ALA A 117 1.63 -4.43 20.15
CA ALA A 117 2.27 -5.09 21.29
C ALA A 117 1.29 -5.09 22.48
N ASN A 118 1.11 -6.24 23.15
CA ASN A 118 0.29 -6.35 24.37
C ASN A 118 -1.10 -5.71 24.28
N ASN A 119 -1.82 -5.92 23.17
CA ASN A 119 -3.12 -5.29 22.89
C ASN A 119 -3.13 -3.75 22.82
N ASN A 120 -1.96 -3.10 22.75
CA ASN A 120 -1.84 -1.66 22.53
C ASN A 120 -1.83 -1.36 21.01
N ASN A 121 -2.84 -0.61 20.56
CA ASN A 121 -2.98 -0.16 19.18
C ASN A 121 -2.41 1.26 18.96
N ASN A 122 -1.86 1.91 20.00
CA ASN A 122 -1.42 3.30 19.99
C ASN A 122 0.11 3.39 20.17
N GLY A 123 0.83 3.33 19.05
CA GLY A 123 2.29 3.25 18.99
C GLY A 123 2.84 1.90 19.44
N ILE A 124 3.61 1.24 18.58
CA ILE A 124 4.34 0.04 18.96
C ILE A 124 5.68 0.42 19.62
N PRO A 125 6.00 -0.08 20.82
CA PRO A 125 7.30 0.17 21.44
C PRO A 125 8.45 -0.40 20.60
N PHE A 126 9.58 0.29 20.56
CA PHE A 126 10.78 -0.15 19.82
C PHE A 126 11.27 -1.54 20.25
N ASP A 127 11.20 -1.85 21.54
CA ASP A 127 11.62 -3.15 22.08
C ASP A 127 10.82 -4.33 21.53
N SER A 128 9.60 -4.11 21.05
CA SER A 128 8.74 -5.15 20.48
C SER A 128 9.08 -5.50 19.04
N VAL A 129 10.02 -4.79 18.41
CA VAL A 129 10.35 -4.93 16.97
C VAL A 129 11.85 -4.98 16.71
N LYS A 130 12.67 -5.31 17.71
CA LYS A 130 14.13 -5.35 17.58
C LYS A 130 14.54 -6.33 16.47
N PRO A 131 15.18 -5.86 15.39
CA PRO A 131 15.73 -6.75 14.39
C PRO A 131 16.87 -7.57 15.01
N SER A 132 17.04 -8.79 14.49
CA SER A 132 18.08 -9.72 14.90
C SER A 132 19.03 -9.97 13.74
N ASN A 133 20.33 -9.81 14.00
CA ASN A 133 21.37 -10.29 13.09
C ASN A 133 22.19 -11.34 13.87
N ASN A 134 22.32 -12.57 13.38
CA ASN A 134 22.92 -13.69 14.12
C ASN A 134 22.33 -13.92 15.53
N SER A 135 21.01 -13.74 15.71
CA SER A 135 20.33 -13.89 17.01
C SER A 135 20.72 -12.85 18.07
N THR A 136 21.51 -11.81 17.75
CA THR A 136 21.75 -10.68 18.67
C THR A 136 20.77 -9.53 18.36
N PRO A 137 19.95 -9.11 19.33
CA PRO A 137 19.05 -7.98 19.14
C PRO A 137 19.83 -6.67 19.00
N PHE A 138 19.32 -5.76 18.16
CA PHE A 138 19.80 -4.38 18.15
C PHE A 138 19.66 -3.73 19.54
N ASP A 139 20.74 -3.14 20.06
CA ASP A 139 20.74 -2.41 21.33
C ASP A 139 20.66 -0.89 21.10
N PRO A 140 19.51 -0.24 21.36
CA PRO A 140 19.37 1.20 21.22
C PRO A 140 20.22 1.99 22.21
N ASN A 141 20.77 1.34 23.24
CA ASN A 141 21.58 1.98 24.28
C ASN A 141 23.09 1.78 24.11
N SER A 142 23.54 1.13 23.03
CA SER A 142 24.96 1.05 22.69
C SER A 142 25.55 2.45 22.47
N ASP A 143 26.85 2.62 22.72
CA ASP A 143 27.54 3.92 22.65
C ASP A 143 27.42 4.56 21.25
N ASP A 144 27.50 3.75 20.19
CA ASP A 144 27.35 4.21 18.80
C ASP A 144 25.93 4.73 18.49
N ASN A 145 24.92 4.30 19.26
CA ASN A 145 23.51 4.65 19.06
C ASN A 145 23.06 5.84 19.93
N LYS A 146 23.99 6.45 20.65
CA LYS A 146 23.73 7.59 21.53
C LYS A 146 24.45 8.84 21.06
N VAL A 147 23.86 9.99 21.39
CA VAL A 147 24.52 11.29 21.25
C VAL A 147 24.61 11.93 22.62
N THR A 148 25.82 12.37 22.97
CA THR A 148 26.09 13.09 24.22
C THR A 148 26.33 14.56 23.87
N PRO A 149 25.36 15.45 24.13
CA PRO A 149 25.56 16.88 23.93
C PRO A 149 26.56 17.43 24.96
N SER A 150 27.15 18.60 24.66
CA SER A 150 27.92 19.38 25.63
C SER A 150 27.06 19.63 26.88
N GLY A 151 27.46 19.04 28.02
CA GLY A 151 26.63 18.97 29.23
C GLY A 151 26.34 17.55 29.73
N GLY A 152 26.73 16.50 28.99
CA GLY A 152 26.95 15.15 29.52
C GLY A 152 25.73 14.21 29.58
N SER A 153 24.53 14.65 29.21
CA SER A 153 23.34 13.79 29.19
C SER A 153 23.27 12.96 27.89
N SER A 154 23.91 11.79 27.90
CA SER A 154 23.86 10.85 26.78
C SER A 154 22.46 10.29 26.56
N LYS A 155 21.93 10.39 25.34
CA LYS A 155 20.58 9.93 24.97
C LYS A 155 20.59 9.08 23.71
N PRO A 156 19.80 7.98 23.65
CA PRO A 156 19.57 7.24 22.41
C PRO A 156 18.99 8.13 21.32
N THR A 157 19.37 7.87 20.06
CA THR A 157 18.84 8.61 18.90
C THR A 157 17.56 8.00 18.33
N THR A 158 17.26 6.74 18.65
CA THR A 158 16.06 6.05 18.17
C THR A 158 14.78 6.54 18.85
N TYR A 159 13.64 6.44 18.14
CA TYR A 159 12.33 6.70 18.72
C TYR A 159 11.90 5.58 19.66
N THR A 160 11.25 5.95 20.76
CA THR A 160 10.75 4.96 21.73
C THR A 160 9.53 4.19 21.20
N HIS A 161 8.71 4.82 20.35
CA HIS A 161 7.48 4.25 19.79
C HIS A 161 7.40 4.54 18.30
N LEU A 162 6.95 3.56 17.52
CA LEU A 162 6.85 3.61 16.07
C LEU A 162 5.39 3.46 15.61
N PRO A 163 5.05 3.86 14.38
CA PRO A 163 3.72 3.63 13.81
C PRO A 163 3.33 2.15 13.74
N ASN A 164 2.04 1.86 13.89
CA ASN A 164 1.50 0.49 14.00
C ASN A 164 1.37 -0.28 12.67
N SER A 165 1.95 0.18 11.56
CA SER A 165 1.94 -0.56 10.30
C SER A 165 3.13 -0.19 9.44
N ILE A 166 3.71 -1.21 8.80
CA ILE A 166 4.74 -1.11 7.76
C ILE A 166 4.36 -1.95 6.54
N SER A 167 3.10 -2.40 6.46
CA SER A 167 2.62 -3.22 5.36
C SER A 167 2.56 -2.41 4.06
N PRO A 168 2.38 -3.05 2.90
CA PRO A 168 2.19 -2.35 1.63
C PRO A 168 1.00 -1.37 1.64
N THR A 169 0.06 -1.55 2.57
CA THR A 169 -1.11 -0.67 2.74
C THR A 169 -0.87 0.51 3.69
N SER A 170 0.31 0.62 4.32
CA SER A 170 0.55 1.65 5.34
C SER A 170 0.41 3.07 4.78
N ASP A 171 -0.37 3.90 5.48
CA ASP A 171 -0.67 5.28 5.10
C ASP A 171 -0.71 6.17 6.36
N TRP A 172 0.44 6.73 6.70
CA TRP A 172 0.64 7.51 7.93
C TRP A 172 0.89 8.98 7.60
N SER A 173 -0.14 9.81 7.72
CA SER A 173 -0.02 11.26 7.51
C SER A 173 1.01 11.92 8.44
N ASN A 174 1.28 11.33 9.61
CA ASN A 174 2.24 11.82 10.59
C ASN A 174 3.65 11.20 10.46
N ALA A 175 3.86 10.24 9.54
CA ALA A 175 5.10 9.48 9.45
C ALA A 175 5.38 9.00 8.01
N LEU A 176 5.90 9.91 7.17
CA LEU A 176 6.24 9.61 5.78
C LEU A 176 7.20 8.40 5.65
N THR A 177 8.17 8.27 6.55
CA THR A 177 9.14 7.15 6.54
C THR A 177 8.53 5.78 6.81
N PHE A 178 7.28 5.72 7.30
CA PHE A 178 6.53 4.48 7.54
C PHE A 178 5.38 4.30 6.54
N THR A 179 5.21 5.23 5.59
CA THR A 179 4.12 5.25 4.62
C THR A 179 4.56 4.60 3.31
N ASN A 180 3.85 3.56 2.89
CA ASN A 180 4.12 2.87 1.62
C ASN A 180 3.18 3.33 0.50
N LYS A 181 1.94 3.73 0.82
CA LYS A 181 1.03 4.30 -0.18
C LYS A 181 1.51 5.65 -0.68
N ASN A 182 1.45 5.87 -1.99
CA ASN A 182 1.96 7.08 -2.60
C ASN A 182 1.20 7.42 -3.90
N ASN A 183 1.22 8.70 -4.28
CA ASN A 183 0.49 9.20 -5.44
C ASN A 183 0.98 8.64 -6.79
N PRO A 184 2.29 8.46 -7.04
CA PRO A 184 2.75 7.78 -8.25
C PRO A 184 2.12 6.39 -8.42
N GLN A 185 2.01 5.63 -7.34
CA GLN A 185 1.35 4.32 -7.36
C GLN A 185 -0.16 4.43 -7.54
N ARG A 186 -0.84 5.37 -6.86
CA ARG A 186 -2.29 5.61 -7.03
C ARG A 186 -2.68 5.92 -8.48
N ASN A 187 -1.91 6.77 -9.16
CA ASN A 187 -2.14 7.07 -10.58
C ASN A 187 -2.00 5.82 -11.46
N GLN A 188 -1.00 4.99 -11.20
CA GLN A 188 -0.85 3.72 -11.92
C GLN A 188 -1.98 2.75 -11.59
N LEU A 189 -2.38 2.64 -10.32
CA LEU A 189 -3.48 1.79 -9.87
C LEU A 189 -4.81 2.21 -10.51
N LEU A 190 -5.08 3.51 -10.69
CA LEU A 190 -6.27 3.96 -11.42
C LEU A 190 -6.28 3.41 -12.85
N LEU A 191 -5.22 3.66 -13.62
CA LEU A 191 -5.11 3.18 -15.00
C LEU A 191 -5.25 1.66 -15.07
N ARG A 192 -4.53 0.93 -14.19
CA ARG A 192 -4.51 -0.53 -14.19
C ARG A 192 -5.81 -1.14 -13.64
N ALA A 193 -6.54 -0.46 -12.76
CA ALA A 193 -7.85 -0.85 -12.29
C ALA A 193 -8.91 -0.74 -13.40
N LEU A 194 -8.89 0.36 -14.16
CA LEU A 194 -9.77 0.55 -15.32
C LEU A 194 -9.49 -0.50 -16.40
N LEU A 195 -8.23 -0.72 -16.77
CA LEU A 195 -7.82 -1.79 -17.68
C LEU A 195 -8.08 -3.20 -17.07
N GLY A 196 -8.24 -3.27 -15.75
CA GLY A 196 -8.48 -4.51 -15.00
C GLY A 196 -7.30 -5.47 -14.99
N THR A 197 -6.06 -4.96 -15.02
CA THR A 197 -4.83 -5.75 -15.18
C THR A 197 -3.84 -5.62 -14.02
N ILE A 198 -4.26 -5.17 -12.83
CA ILE A 198 -3.41 -5.19 -11.63
C ILE A 198 -3.08 -6.67 -11.30
N PRO A 199 -1.81 -7.08 -11.18
CA PRO A 199 -1.47 -8.47 -10.89
C PRO A 199 -1.73 -8.84 -9.42
N VAL A 200 -1.92 -10.13 -9.16
CA VAL A 200 -2.10 -10.72 -7.82
C VAL A 200 -0.95 -11.66 -7.51
N LEU A 201 -0.53 -11.71 -6.25
CA LEU A 201 0.46 -12.67 -5.77
C LEU A 201 -0.25 -13.97 -5.38
N ILE A 202 0.25 -15.10 -5.87
CA ILE A 202 -0.31 -16.43 -5.61
C ILE A 202 0.76 -17.38 -5.08
N ASN A 203 0.34 -18.32 -4.24
CA ASN A 203 1.12 -19.51 -3.87
C ASN A 203 0.30 -20.80 -3.84
N LYS A 204 -1.01 -20.70 -4.09
CA LYS A 204 -1.95 -21.80 -4.27
C LYS A 204 -2.58 -21.69 -5.66
N SER A 205 -2.31 -22.68 -6.50
CA SER A 205 -2.71 -22.71 -7.91
C SER A 205 -4.16 -23.10 -8.16
N GLY A 206 -4.81 -23.80 -7.22
CA GLY A 206 -6.17 -24.36 -7.39
C GLY A 206 -6.19 -25.83 -7.85
N ASP A 207 -5.03 -26.39 -8.23
CA ASP A 207 -4.87 -27.81 -8.53
C ASP A 207 -5.21 -28.67 -7.31
N SER A 208 -5.61 -29.93 -7.52
CA SER A 208 -6.22 -30.78 -6.47
C SER A 208 -5.42 -30.90 -5.17
N ASN A 209 -4.08 -30.78 -5.24
CA ASN A 209 -3.18 -30.89 -4.08
C ASN A 209 -2.63 -29.53 -3.62
N ASP A 210 -3.07 -28.44 -4.25
CA ASP A 210 -2.55 -27.09 -4.05
C ASP A 210 -3.67 -26.02 -4.11
N GLN A 211 -4.67 -26.21 -3.27
CA GLN A 211 -5.86 -25.36 -3.20
C GLN A 211 -5.80 -24.35 -2.06
N PHE A 212 -6.50 -23.22 -2.23
CA PHE A 212 -6.85 -22.25 -1.20
C PHE A 212 -8.35 -22.32 -0.86
N ASN A 213 -8.66 -22.80 0.33
CA ASN A 213 -10.01 -22.95 0.86
C ASN A 213 -10.37 -21.73 1.72
N LYS A 214 -11.11 -20.79 1.14
CA LYS A 214 -11.44 -19.50 1.78
C LYS A 214 -12.01 -19.60 3.20
N ASP A 215 -12.85 -20.60 3.49
CA ASP A 215 -13.56 -20.67 4.77
C ASP A 215 -12.64 -21.09 5.93
N SER A 216 -11.60 -21.88 5.67
CA SER A 216 -10.61 -22.30 6.66
C SER A 216 -9.34 -21.45 6.65
N GLU A 217 -8.90 -21.00 5.46
CA GLU A 217 -7.59 -20.40 5.28
C GLU A 217 -7.63 -18.86 5.24
N GLN A 218 -8.77 -18.24 4.91
CA GLN A 218 -8.91 -16.78 4.94
C GLN A 218 -9.67 -16.29 6.18
N LYS A 219 -9.06 -15.39 6.95
CA LYS A 219 -9.63 -14.79 8.16
C LYS A 219 -9.55 -13.26 8.11
N TRP A 220 -10.62 -12.64 7.60
CA TRP A 220 -10.68 -11.18 7.43
C TRP A 220 -10.64 -10.39 8.74
N ASN A 221 -11.01 -11.00 9.88
CA ASN A 221 -10.88 -10.39 11.21
C ASN A 221 -9.48 -10.47 11.82
N GLU A 222 -8.55 -11.23 11.22
CA GLU A 222 -7.21 -11.48 11.77
C GLU A 222 -6.12 -10.90 10.86
N THR A 223 -6.32 -9.70 10.34
CA THR A 223 -5.38 -9.05 9.42
C THR A 223 -3.99 -8.77 10.00
N GLU A 224 -3.80 -8.81 11.32
CA GLU A 224 -2.48 -8.75 11.97
C GLU A 224 -1.75 -10.10 12.04
N LYS A 225 -2.42 -11.20 11.71
CA LYS A 225 -1.89 -12.56 11.81
C LYS A 225 -1.74 -13.18 10.41
N PRO A 226 -0.99 -14.30 10.28
CA PRO A 226 -0.89 -15.03 9.02
C PRO A 226 -2.26 -15.44 8.43
N GLY A 227 -3.29 -15.67 9.25
CA GLY A 227 -4.64 -16.00 8.78
C GLY A 227 -5.31 -14.89 7.95
N GLY A 228 -4.87 -13.64 8.07
CA GLY A 228 -5.29 -12.56 7.18
C GLY A 228 -4.62 -12.60 5.80
N ASN A 229 -3.65 -13.49 5.57
CA ASN A 229 -3.00 -13.72 4.29
C ASN A 229 -2.54 -12.45 3.56
N LEU A 230 -2.02 -11.47 4.29
CA LEU A 230 -1.24 -10.38 3.70
C LEU A 230 0.19 -10.91 3.45
N PRO A 231 0.66 -11.01 2.20
CA PRO A 231 2.00 -11.47 1.89
C PRO A 231 3.12 -10.70 2.60
N GLY A 232 3.06 -9.37 2.59
CA GLY A 232 4.11 -8.49 3.12
C GLY A 232 5.39 -8.45 2.28
N PHE A 233 5.45 -9.23 1.19
CA PHE A 233 6.55 -9.29 0.25
C PHE A 233 6.07 -9.84 -1.11
N GLY A 234 6.55 -9.28 -2.21
CA GLY A 234 6.27 -9.74 -3.58
C GLY A 234 4.95 -9.23 -4.19
N GLU A 235 3.98 -8.80 -3.39
CA GLU A 235 2.72 -8.22 -3.88
C GLU A 235 2.87 -6.78 -4.40
N VAL A 236 1.87 -6.31 -5.14
CA VAL A 236 1.82 -4.92 -5.61
C VAL A 236 1.71 -3.97 -4.41
N ASN A 237 2.58 -2.96 -4.37
CA ASN A 237 2.55 -1.96 -3.30
C ASN A 237 1.24 -1.13 -3.34
N GLY A 238 0.75 -0.74 -2.17
CA GLY A 238 -0.40 0.15 -1.99
C GLY A 238 -1.77 -0.52 -1.91
N LEU A 239 -1.84 -1.86 -1.92
CA LEU A 239 -3.10 -2.61 -1.88
C LEU A 239 -3.00 -3.85 -0.98
N TYR A 240 -4.16 -4.43 -0.63
CA TYR A 240 -4.27 -5.69 0.09
C TYR A 240 -4.53 -6.85 -0.88
N ASN A 241 -3.51 -7.70 -1.13
CA ASN A 241 -3.58 -8.74 -2.16
C ASN A 241 -4.75 -9.73 -1.99
N ALA A 242 -5.08 -10.12 -0.76
CA ALA A 242 -6.21 -11.02 -0.52
C ALA A 242 -7.57 -10.41 -0.94
N ALA A 243 -7.75 -9.11 -0.71
CA ALA A 243 -8.96 -8.41 -1.17
C ALA A 243 -9.01 -8.32 -2.69
N LEU A 244 -7.87 -8.12 -3.37
CA LEU A 244 -7.80 -8.12 -4.83
C LEU A 244 -8.10 -9.52 -5.42
N LEU A 245 -7.52 -10.58 -4.86
CA LEU A 245 -7.80 -11.98 -5.22
C LEU A 245 -9.30 -12.30 -5.08
N HIS A 246 -9.93 -11.85 -4.00
CA HIS A 246 -11.37 -11.98 -3.80
C HIS A 246 -12.15 -11.18 -4.85
N THR A 247 -11.80 -9.92 -5.10
CA THR A 247 -12.44 -9.07 -6.13
C THR A 247 -12.40 -9.74 -7.50
N TYR A 248 -11.26 -10.31 -7.89
CA TYR A 248 -11.11 -11.05 -9.16
C TYR A 248 -11.79 -12.42 -9.17
N GLY A 249 -12.26 -12.91 -8.03
CA GLY A 249 -12.87 -14.24 -7.92
C GLY A 249 -11.87 -15.38 -8.13
N PHE A 250 -10.59 -15.16 -7.81
CA PHE A 250 -9.57 -16.23 -7.79
C PHE A 250 -9.89 -17.26 -6.69
N PHE A 251 -10.48 -16.79 -5.59
CA PHE A 251 -11.23 -17.63 -4.66
C PHE A 251 -12.61 -17.02 -4.38
N GLY A 252 -13.59 -17.87 -4.09
CA GLY A 252 -15.01 -17.48 -3.98
C GLY A 252 -15.75 -17.51 -5.31
N THR A 253 -16.96 -16.94 -5.34
CA THR A 253 -17.91 -17.09 -6.47
C THR A 253 -18.13 -15.83 -7.29
N ASN A 254 -17.20 -14.86 -7.21
CA ASN A 254 -17.35 -13.58 -7.92
C ASN A 254 -17.24 -13.72 -9.45
N THR A 255 -16.46 -14.70 -9.94
CA THR A 255 -16.19 -14.89 -11.38
C THR A 255 -16.65 -16.27 -11.87
N ASN A 256 -16.48 -17.32 -11.07
CA ASN A 256 -16.93 -18.69 -11.38
C ASN A 256 -17.96 -19.15 -10.34
N SER A 257 -19.00 -19.89 -10.76
CA SER A 257 -20.01 -20.43 -9.84
C SER A 257 -19.43 -21.47 -8.88
N THR A 258 -18.39 -22.19 -9.31
CA THR A 258 -17.61 -23.11 -8.49
C THR A 258 -16.31 -22.42 -8.12
N ASP A 259 -16.01 -22.36 -6.81
CA ASP A 259 -14.81 -21.70 -6.28
C ASP A 259 -13.54 -22.25 -6.94
N PRO A 260 -12.74 -21.42 -7.65
CA PRO A 260 -11.49 -21.87 -8.29
C PRO A 260 -10.38 -22.22 -7.30
N LYS A 261 -10.50 -21.77 -6.04
CA LYS A 261 -9.55 -22.06 -4.95
C LYS A 261 -8.11 -21.64 -5.26
N ILE A 262 -7.93 -20.56 -6.02
CA ILE A 262 -6.62 -19.95 -6.30
C ILE A 262 -6.39 -18.85 -5.27
N GLY A 263 -5.20 -18.78 -4.68
CA GLY A 263 -4.95 -17.76 -3.67
C GLY A 263 -3.53 -17.68 -3.15
N PHE A 264 -3.39 -16.93 -2.06
CA PHE A 264 -2.17 -16.82 -1.29
C PHE A 264 -2.44 -17.22 0.16
N LYS A 265 -1.63 -18.12 0.69
CA LYS A 265 -1.64 -18.54 2.09
C LYS A 265 -0.35 -18.10 2.77
N ALA A 266 -0.44 -17.27 3.81
CA ALA A 266 0.73 -16.96 4.63
C ALA A 266 1.01 -18.16 5.55
N ASP A 267 2.00 -18.97 5.19
CA ASP A 267 2.31 -20.19 5.91
C ASP A 267 2.90 -19.90 7.30
N SER A 268 2.32 -20.53 8.31
CA SER A 268 2.82 -20.51 9.69
C SER A 268 3.14 -21.92 10.22
N SER A 269 3.21 -22.93 9.34
CA SER A 269 3.42 -24.32 9.74
C SER A 269 4.81 -24.51 10.33
N SER A 270 4.85 -24.78 11.63
CA SER A 270 6.04 -25.04 12.45
C SER A 270 6.59 -26.47 12.31
N SER A 271 6.31 -27.17 11.22
CA SER A 271 6.86 -28.51 10.98
C SER A 271 8.30 -28.39 10.48
N SER A 272 9.19 -29.16 11.10
CA SER A 272 10.64 -29.25 10.94
C SER A 272 11.18 -29.58 9.53
N SER A 273 10.34 -29.51 8.49
CA SER A 273 10.74 -29.43 7.10
C SER A 273 10.52 -28.00 6.61
N SER A 274 11.62 -27.26 6.50
CA SER A 274 11.72 -25.93 5.91
C SER A 274 10.99 -25.84 4.56
N SER A 275 9.70 -25.49 4.59
CA SER A 275 8.93 -25.11 3.41
C SER A 275 8.83 -23.59 3.45
N SER A 276 9.83 -22.94 2.84
CA SER A 276 9.77 -21.50 2.60
C SER A 276 8.62 -21.22 1.64
N SER A 277 7.79 -20.20 1.92
CA SER A 277 6.71 -19.84 1.00
C SER A 277 7.29 -19.43 -0.35
N SER A 278 6.84 -20.06 -1.41
CA SER A 278 7.20 -19.73 -2.79
C SER A 278 5.99 -19.17 -3.50
N SER A 279 6.10 -17.96 -4.02
CA SER A 279 4.99 -17.24 -4.63
C SER A 279 5.42 -16.53 -5.91
N THR A 280 4.45 -16.24 -6.77
CA THR A 280 4.67 -15.52 -8.01
C THR A 280 3.51 -14.58 -8.31
N LEU A 281 3.80 -13.46 -8.97
CA LEU A 281 2.75 -12.55 -9.46
C LEU A 281 2.16 -13.11 -10.76
N VAL A 282 0.84 -13.12 -10.85
CA VAL A 282 0.10 -13.47 -12.06
C VAL A 282 -0.87 -12.37 -12.47
N GLY A 283 -1.17 -12.30 -13.76
CA GLY A 283 -2.17 -11.37 -14.29
C GLY A 283 -3.60 -11.74 -13.88
N SER A 284 -4.54 -10.82 -14.10
CA SER A 284 -5.97 -11.01 -13.81
C SER A 284 -6.69 -11.92 -14.81
N GLY A 285 -6.06 -12.23 -15.95
CA GLY A 285 -6.68 -12.90 -17.10
C GLY A 285 -7.21 -11.96 -18.19
N LEU A 286 -7.17 -10.63 -17.97
CA LEU A 286 -7.49 -9.63 -18.98
C LEU A 286 -6.24 -9.17 -19.74
N ASN A 287 -6.43 -8.77 -21.01
CA ASN A 287 -5.34 -8.40 -21.94
C ASN A 287 -5.35 -6.93 -22.38
N TRP A 288 -6.13 -6.06 -21.73
CA TRP A 288 -6.14 -4.63 -22.03
C TRP A 288 -4.77 -4.00 -21.75
N THR A 289 -4.31 -3.15 -22.66
CA THR A 289 -3.02 -2.48 -22.58
C THR A 289 -3.19 -0.97 -22.35
N SER A 290 -2.18 -0.33 -21.76
CA SER A 290 -2.17 1.13 -21.61
C SER A 290 -1.99 1.90 -22.93
N GLN A 291 -1.81 1.19 -24.05
CA GLN A 291 -1.78 1.76 -25.39
C GLN A 291 -3.14 1.72 -26.09
N ASP A 292 -4.15 1.08 -25.47
CA ASP A 292 -5.50 0.96 -26.00
C ASP A 292 -6.28 2.28 -25.79
N VAL A 293 -5.82 3.35 -26.42
CA VAL A 293 -6.34 4.71 -26.32
C VAL A 293 -7.05 5.07 -27.63
N GLY A 294 -8.35 5.31 -27.55
CA GLY A 294 -9.18 5.72 -28.67
C GLY A 294 -9.02 7.19 -29.06
N ASN A 295 -9.82 7.62 -30.03
CA ASN A 295 -9.83 9.01 -30.48
C ASN A 295 -10.33 9.97 -29.38
N LEU A 296 -9.79 11.19 -29.38
CA LEU A 296 -10.32 12.29 -28.58
C LEU A 296 -11.67 12.73 -29.14
N VAL A 297 -12.68 12.80 -28.26
CA VAL A 297 -14.03 13.22 -28.57
C VAL A 297 -14.38 14.42 -27.68
N VAL A 298 -14.62 15.56 -28.30
CA VAL A 298 -15.15 16.74 -27.60
C VAL A 298 -16.64 16.53 -27.37
N ILE A 299 -17.08 16.58 -26.12
CA ILE A 299 -18.46 16.33 -25.73
C ILE A 299 -19.25 17.65 -25.73
N ASN A 300 -18.67 18.70 -25.16
CA ASN A 300 -19.17 20.08 -25.20
C ASN A 300 -18.03 21.08 -24.97
N ASP A 301 -18.34 22.37 -24.87
CA ASP A 301 -17.37 23.47 -24.70
C ASP A 301 -16.43 23.32 -23.50
N THR A 302 -16.78 22.47 -22.53
CA THR A 302 -16.05 22.30 -21.25
C THR A 302 -15.65 20.85 -20.96
N SER A 303 -15.91 19.91 -21.87
CA SER A 303 -15.65 18.50 -21.63
C SER A 303 -15.25 17.73 -22.89
N PHE A 304 -14.37 16.75 -22.69
CA PHE A 304 -13.90 15.83 -23.70
C PHE A 304 -13.71 14.45 -23.06
N GLY A 305 -13.63 13.42 -23.90
CA GLY A 305 -13.34 12.05 -23.47
C GLY A 305 -12.65 11.27 -24.57
N PHE A 306 -12.25 10.05 -24.25
CA PHE A 306 -11.70 9.07 -25.18
C PHE A 306 -11.93 7.68 -24.57
N GLN A 307 -12.03 6.66 -25.44
CA GLN A 307 -12.09 5.28 -24.98
C GLN A 307 -10.72 4.86 -24.43
N LEU A 308 -10.67 4.22 -23.27
CA LEU A 308 -9.45 3.70 -22.65
C LEU A 308 -9.65 2.24 -22.24
N GLY A 309 -9.12 1.31 -23.05
CA GLY A 309 -9.45 -0.11 -22.93
C GLY A 309 -10.97 -0.31 -23.01
N GLY A 310 -11.55 -0.94 -21.98
CA GLY A 310 -12.99 -1.19 -21.91
C GLY A 310 -13.84 -0.11 -21.23
N TRP A 311 -13.26 1.06 -20.90
CA TRP A 311 -13.97 2.21 -20.29
C TRP A 311 -14.05 3.42 -21.21
#